data_AF-A0A662LVG8-F1
#
_entry.id   AF-A0A662LVG8-F1
#
_cell.length_a   1.000
_cell.length_b   1.000
_cell.length_c   1.000
_cell.angle_alpha   90.00
_cell.angle_beta   90.00
_cell.angle_gamma   90.00
#
_symmetry.space_group_name_H-M   'P 1'
#
loop_
_entity.id
_entity.type
_entity.pdbx_description
1 polymer ?
#
loop_
_entity_poly.entity_id
_entity_poly.type
_entity_poly.pdbx_seq_one_letter_code
_entity_poly.pdbx_strand_id
1 'polypeptide(L)'
;MNNKIGLITVWMLLISLSFTVVSGDKGMVPFNPLIQIEENAQNAIIAWNGTEEVLILSTDVTSSESTLVLELLPLPSNPLEVKEG
;
A
#
# COMPACT_ATOMS: atom_id res chain seq x y z
N MET A 1 -9.86 43.46 6.68
CA MET A 1 -10.52 42.14 6.81
C MET A 1 -10.09 41.20 5.68
N ASN A 2 -9.94 41.70 4.45
CA ASN A 2 -9.59 40.94 3.23
C ASN A 2 -8.20 40.29 3.25
N ASN A 3 -7.22 40.92 3.87
CA ASN A 3 -5.83 40.46 3.97
C ASN A 3 -5.66 39.29 4.96
N LYS A 4 -6.49 39.20 6.01
CA LYS A 4 -6.50 38.03 6.91
C LYS A 4 -7.10 36.80 6.23
N ILE A 5 -8.18 37.01 5.47
CA ILE A 5 -8.83 35.95 4.69
C ILE A 5 -7.87 35.46 3.60
N GLY A 6 -7.23 36.35 2.84
CA GLY A 6 -6.22 35.98 1.85
C GLY A 6 -5.06 35.18 2.44
N LEU A 7 -4.57 35.57 3.63
CA LEU A 7 -3.54 34.81 4.34
C LEU A 7 -4.01 33.40 4.69
N ILE A 8 -5.22 33.24 5.24
CA ILE A 8 -5.80 31.93 5.58
C ILE A 8 -5.94 31.07 4.32
N THR A 9 -6.39 31.64 3.20
CA THR A 9 -6.50 30.91 1.93
C THR A 9 -5.14 30.41 1.44
N VAL A 10 -4.09 31.23 1.55
CA VAL A 10 -2.72 30.84 1.18
C VAL A 10 -2.21 29.71 2.09
N TRP A 11 -2.44 29.78 3.40
CA TRP A 11 -2.09 28.69 4.32
C TRP A 11 -2.83 27.40 4.02
N MET A 12 -4.12 27.48 3.71
CA MET A 12 -4.93 26.31 3.38
C MET A 12 -4.48 25.65 2.06
N LEU A 13 -4.09 26.46 1.07
CA LEU A 13 -3.50 25.99 -0.18
C LEU A 13 -2.15 25.29 0.06
N LEU A 14 -1.28 25.87 0.88
CA LEU A 14 0.03 25.28 1.23
C LEU A 14 -0.12 23.93 1.96
N ILE A 15 -1.09 23.82 2.87
CA ILE A 15 -1.39 22.55 3.56
C ILE A 15 -1.89 21.51 2.56
N SER A 16 -2.75 21.89 1.61
CA SER A 16 -3.27 20.94 0.61
C SER A 16 -2.17 20.36 -0.30
N LEU A 17 -1.10 21.12 -0.56
CA LEU A 17 0.07 20.67 -1.33
C LEU A 17 0.97 19.69 -0.56
N SER A 18 0.78 19.54 0.74
CA SER A 18 1.59 18.66 1.59
C SER A 18 1.11 17.20 1.61
N PHE A 19 -0.04 16.91 0.99
CA PHE A 19 -0.58 15.54 0.92
C PHE A 19 -0.14 14.88 -0.39
N THR A 20 0.50 13.72 -0.28
CA THR A 20 0.75 12.85 -1.43
C THR A 20 -0.43 11.91 -1.61
N VAL A 21 -0.95 11.81 -2.84
CA VAL A 21 -1.93 10.77 -3.17
C VAL A 21 -1.14 9.48 -3.35
N VAL A 22 -1.28 8.57 -2.39
CA VAL A 22 -0.74 7.21 -2.47
C VAL A 22 -1.87 6.27 -2.88
N SER A 23 -1.61 5.47 -3.92
CA SER A 23 -2.39 4.29 -4.26
C SER A 23 -1.53 3.08 -3.89
N GLY A 24 -2.08 2.18 -3.09
CA GLY A 24 -1.40 0.94 -2.70
C GLY A 24 -2.38 -0.20 -2.71
N ASP A 25 -1.96 -1.34 -3.26
CA ASP A 25 -2.72 -2.57 -3.17
C ASP A 25 -2.46 -3.17 -1.79
N LYS A 26 -1.23 -3.60 -1.49
CA LYS A 26 -0.84 -4.09 -0.17
C LYS A 26 -0.06 -3.03 0.60
N GLY A 27 -0.19 -3.00 1.92
CA GLY A 27 0.55 -2.06 2.75
C GLY A 27 0.86 -2.61 4.14
N MET A 28 1.98 -2.16 4.71
CA MET A 28 2.36 -2.46 6.09
C MET A 28 2.57 -1.16 6.86
N VAL A 29 1.92 -1.04 8.01
CA VAL A 29 2.04 0.14 8.88
C VAL A 29 2.76 -0.28 10.17
N PRO A 30 3.96 0.25 10.45
CA PRO A 30 4.63 -0.01 11.71
C PRO A 30 3.94 0.76 12.84
N PHE A 31 3.90 0.16 14.03
CA PHE A 31 3.42 0.88 15.22
C PHE A 31 4.38 1.98 15.68
N ASN A 32 5.68 1.83 15.38
CA ASN A 32 6.68 2.87 15.56
C ASN A 32 6.93 3.59 14.22
N PRO A 33 6.55 4.87 14.06
CA PRO A 33 6.68 5.58 12.78
C PRO A 33 8.14 5.90 12.38
N LEU A 34 9.11 5.67 13.27
CA LEU A 34 10.53 5.86 12.97
C LEU A 34 11.15 4.63 12.29
N ILE A 35 10.47 3.47 12.32
CA ILE A 35 10.97 2.25 11.70
C ILE A 35 10.59 2.24 10.23
N GLN A 36 11.61 2.14 9.38
CA GLN A 36 11.45 2.01 7.93
C GLN A 36 11.14 0.56 7.57
N ILE A 37 10.12 0.37 6.73
CA ILE A 37 9.71 -0.90 6.13
C ILE A 37 9.80 -0.74 4.62
N GLU A 38 10.39 -1.72 3.95
CA GLU A 38 10.51 -1.77 2.50
C GLU A 38 10.07 -3.13 1.98
N GLU A 39 9.27 -3.13 0.92
CA GLU A 39 8.94 -4.33 0.15
C GLU A 39 9.92 -4.44 -1.02
N ASN A 40 10.85 -5.38 -0.94
CA ASN A 40 11.97 -5.47 -1.88
C ASN A 40 11.65 -6.28 -3.13
N ALA A 41 10.71 -7.22 -3.02
CA ALA A 41 10.33 -8.09 -4.13
C ALA A 41 8.89 -8.59 -3.99
N GLN A 42 8.26 -8.81 -5.15
CA GLN A 42 7.02 -9.56 -5.29
C GLN A 42 7.30 -10.85 -6.04
N ASN A 43 6.99 -11.96 -5.39
CA ASN A 43 7.24 -13.29 -5.90
C ASN A 43 5.90 -13.97 -6.20
N ALA A 44 5.79 -14.61 -7.36
CA ALA A 44 4.64 -15.42 -7.75
C ALA A 44 5.12 -16.79 -8.23
N ILE A 45 4.49 -17.85 -7.73
CA ILE A 45 4.70 -19.22 -8.19
C ILE A 45 3.39 -19.71 -8.78
N ILE A 46 3.46 -20.19 -10.03
CA ILE A 46 2.35 -20.85 -10.71
C ILE A 46 2.70 -22.34 -10.77
N ALA A 47 1.92 -23.16 -10.06
CA ALA A 47 2.04 -24.61 -10.10
C ALA A 47 0.88 -25.18 -10.92
N TRP A 48 1.19 -25.95 -11.96
CA TRP A 48 0.19 -26.58 -12.83
C TRP A 48 0.53 -28.05 -13.07
N ASN A 49 -0.47 -28.92 -12.97
CA ASN A 49 -0.31 -30.37 -13.13
C ASN A 49 -1.01 -30.96 -14.36
N GLY A 50 -1.59 -30.12 -15.22
CA GLY A 50 -2.42 -30.56 -16.36
C GLY A 50 -3.91 -30.30 -16.16
N THR A 51 -4.40 -30.26 -14.92
CA THR A 51 -5.83 -30.09 -14.61
C THR A 51 -6.12 -28.98 -13.60
N GLU A 52 -5.20 -28.71 -12.68
CA GLU A 52 -5.33 -27.71 -11.63
C GLU A 52 -4.17 -26.74 -11.69
N GLU A 53 -4.48 -25.46 -11.49
CA GLU A 53 -3.50 -24.38 -11.35
C GLU A 53 -3.60 -23.79 -9.94
N VAL A 54 -2.45 -23.62 -9.28
CA VAL A 54 -2.33 -22.97 -8.00
C VAL A 54 -1.38 -21.78 -8.14
N LEU A 55 -1.89 -20.59 -7.84
CA LEU A 55 -1.11 -19.35 -7.75
C LEU A 55 -0.76 -19.07 -6.29
N ILE A 56 0.54 -19.03 -5.99
CA ILE A 56 1.07 -18.63 -4.68
C ILE A 56 1.75 -17.27 -4.83
N LEU A 57 1.28 -16.27 -4.08
CA LEU A 57 1.84 -14.92 -4.07
C LEU A 57 2.56 -14.68 -2.73
N SER A 58 3.76 -14.10 -2.80
CA SER A 58 4.55 -13.72 -1.63
C SER A 58 5.24 -12.37 -1.88
N THR A 59 5.55 -11.68 -0.80
CA THR A 59 6.26 -10.40 -0.80
C THR A 59 7.43 -10.48 0.15
N ASP A 60 8.61 -10.07 -0.28
CA ASP A 60 9.80 -10.03 0.57
C ASP A 60 9.87 -8.66 1.24
N VAL A 61 9.74 -8.64 2.56
CA VAL A 61 9.71 -7.41 3.34
C VAL A 61 10.89 -7.35 4.29
N THR A 62 11.58 -6.20 4.28
CA THR A 62 12.64 -5.89 5.23
C THR A 62 12.25 -4.72 6.12
N SER A 63 12.84 -4.67 7.30
CA SER A 63 12.69 -3.57 8.23
C SER A 63 14.05 -3.17 8.77
N SER A 64 14.20 -1.87 9.04
CA SER A 64 15.41 -1.32 9.69
C SER A 64 15.66 -1.92 11.09
N GLU A 65 14.59 -2.28 11.81
CA GLU A 65 14.63 -2.93 13.13
C GLU A 65 13.45 -3.91 13.29
N SER A 66 13.59 -4.87 14.20
CA SER A 66 12.50 -5.81 14.52
C SER A 66 11.29 -5.06 15.07
N THR A 67 10.15 -5.21 14.41
CA THR A 67 8.91 -4.52 14.77
C THR A 67 7.68 -5.38 14.52
N LEU A 68 6.59 -5.05 15.21
CA LEU A 68 5.25 -5.47 14.83
C LEU A 68 4.69 -4.51 13.79
N VAL A 69 3.89 -5.04 12.86
CA VAL A 69 3.27 -4.28 11.78
C VAL A 69 1.80 -4.66 11.64
N LEU A 70 0.98 -3.70 11.23
CA LEU A 70 -0.36 -3.97 10.73
C LEU A 70 -0.29 -4.16 9.22
N GLU A 71 -0.60 -5.36 8.74
CA GLU A 71 -0.71 -5.66 7.32
C GLU A 71 -2.13 -5.36 6.81
N LEU A 72 -2.21 -4.57 5.76
CA LEU A 72 -3.43 -4.22 5.04
C LEU A 72 -3.37 -4.88 3.66
N LEU A 73 -4.27 -5.81 3.41
CA LEU A 73 -4.45 -6.45 2.11
C LEU A 73 -5.93 -6.33 1.69
N PRO A 74 -6.29 -5.31 0.88
CA PRO A 74 -7.60 -5.17 0.30
C PRO A 74 -7.76 -6.25 -0.76
N LEU A 75 -8.41 -7.34 -0.39
CA LEU A 75 -8.83 -8.35 -1.35
C LEU A 75 -10.08 -7.86 -2.07
N PRO A 76 -10.20 -8.08 -3.40
CA PRO A 76 -11.49 -7.93 -4.04
C PRO A 76 -12.50 -8.83 -3.32
N SER A 77 -13.72 -8.33 -3.12
CA SER A 77 -14.83 -9.19 -2.72
C SER A 77 -15.02 -10.28 -3.76
N ASN A 78 -15.15 -11.54 -3.31
CA ASN A 78 -15.38 -12.78 -4.06
C ASN A 78 -15.15 -12.66 -5.59
N PRO A 79 -14.02 -13.15 -6.13
CA PRO A 79 -13.72 -13.02 -7.56
C PRO A 79 -14.90 -13.59 -8.37
N LEU A 80 -15.55 -12.72 -9.16
CA LEU A 80 -16.77 -13.06 -9.90
C LEU A 80 -16.46 -13.98 -11.09
N GLU A 81 -15.29 -13.80 -11.70
CA GLU A 81 -14.82 -14.58 -12.84
C GLU A 81 -13.29 -14.64 -12.80
N VAL A 82 -12.72 -15.80 -13.12
CA VAL A 82 -11.32 -15.94 -13.52
C VAL A 82 -11.31 -15.88 -15.05
N LYS A 83 -10.67 -14.87 -15.63
CA LYS A 83 -10.50 -14.78 -17.09
C LYS A 83 -9.20 -15.46 -17.48
N GLU A 84 -9.26 -16.32 -18.49
CA GLU A 84 -8.04 -16.85 -19.11
C GLU A 84 -7.28 -15.72 -19.82
N GLY A 85 -5.95 -15.72 -19.67
CA GLY A 85 -5.02 -14.75 -20.25
C GLY A 85 -4.49 -15.14 -21.61
#